data_AF-A0A7K8ZWR9-F1
#
_entry.id   AF-A0A7K8ZWR9-F1
#
_cell.length_a   1.000
_cell.length_b   1.000
_cell.length_c   1.000
_cell.angle_alpha   90.00
_cell.angle_beta   90.00
_cell.angle_gamma   90.00
#
_symmetry.space_group_name_H-M   'P 1'
#
loop_
_entity.id
_entity.type
_entity.pdbx_description
1 polymer ?
#
loop_
_entity_poly.entity_id
_entity_poly.type
_entity_poly.pdbx_seq_one_letter_code
_entity_poly.pdbx_strand_id
1 'polypeptide(L)'
;ACALGRPPRAAVRCLPAGTCFSAHLHNAPYAAASGACGRRRGGLAWVSGEPELRLLLGLLAEAAVPTPALLWVGLKRNASACTHGELPLRGFSWEGVGGRTAPPEVPAALGRWEKEPLRSCLVARCAGLHLAATPEGGPRWGWKE
;
A
#
# COMPACT_ATOMS: atom_id res chain seq x y z
N ALA A 1 4.19 -2.45 -4.33
CA ALA A 1 5.38 -2.27 -3.46
C ALA A 1 5.50 -3.46 -2.53
N CYS A 2 6.71 -3.97 -2.30
CA CYS A 2 6.95 -5.10 -1.39
C CYS A 2 7.69 -4.64 -0.13
N ALA A 3 7.32 -5.19 1.03
CA ALA A 3 8.16 -5.18 2.22
C ALA A 3 9.06 -6.43 2.21
N LEU A 4 10.38 -6.27 2.36
CA LEU A 4 11.41 -7.30 2.14
C LEU A 4 12.17 -7.67 3.43
N GLY A 5 12.68 -8.91 3.48
CA GLY A 5 13.72 -9.34 4.44
C GLY A 5 15.17 -9.23 3.94
N ARG A 6 15.43 -9.15 2.61
CA ARG A 6 16.76 -8.90 2.02
C ARG A 6 16.65 -8.44 0.54
N PRO A 7 17.40 -7.41 0.07
CA PRO A 7 17.06 -6.72 -1.19
C PRO A 7 17.85 -7.13 -2.46
N PRO A 8 17.21 -7.15 -3.65
CA PRO A 8 17.85 -6.98 -4.97
C PRO A 8 17.55 -5.59 -5.60
N ARG A 9 18.22 -5.29 -6.74
CA ARG A 9 18.41 -4.02 -7.52
C ARG A 9 17.21 -3.06 -7.80
N ALA A 10 16.07 -3.19 -7.13
CA ALA A 10 15.10 -2.08 -7.04
C ALA A 10 15.64 -1.02 -6.07
N ALA A 11 15.16 0.23 -6.16
CA ALA A 11 15.33 1.16 -5.04
C ALA A 11 14.75 0.48 -3.79
N VAL A 12 15.57 0.40 -2.73
CA VAL A 12 15.17 -0.20 -1.45
C VAL A 12 15.44 0.81 -0.35
N ARG A 13 14.45 1.01 0.51
CA ARG A 13 14.57 1.86 1.69
C ARG A 13 14.13 1.09 2.92
N CYS A 14 14.85 1.25 4.03
CA CYS A 14 14.54 0.55 5.26
C CYS A 14 14.25 1.55 6.38
N LEU A 15 13.28 1.20 7.22
CA LEU A 15 13.08 1.86 8.50
C LEU A 15 14.19 1.42 9.48
N PRO A 16 14.55 2.26 10.46
CA PRO A 16 15.50 1.91 11.52
C PRO A 16 15.11 0.61 12.27
N ALA A 17 13.81 0.36 12.40
CA ALA A 17 13.27 -0.87 12.99
C ALA A 17 13.42 -2.14 12.11
N GLY A 18 14.19 -2.08 11.02
CA GLY A 18 14.57 -3.24 10.20
C GLY A 18 13.57 -3.64 9.11
N THR A 19 12.46 -2.92 8.95
CA THR A 19 11.50 -3.19 7.86
C THR A 19 11.94 -2.50 6.58
N CYS A 20 12.20 -3.25 5.51
CA CYS A 20 12.63 -2.72 4.23
C CYS A 20 11.50 -2.72 3.20
N PHE A 21 11.47 -1.73 2.31
CA PHE A 21 10.49 -1.55 1.26
C PHE A 21 11.18 -1.47 -0.10
N SER A 22 10.51 -1.97 -1.13
CA SER A 22 10.96 -1.93 -2.52
C SER A 22 9.80 -1.65 -3.47
N ALA A 23 10.07 -0.88 -4.53
CA ALA A 23 9.10 -0.58 -5.56
C ALA A 23 9.27 -1.52 -6.76
N HIS A 24 8.15 -2.00 -7.30
CA HIS A 24 8.12 -2.84 -8.49
C HIS A 24 7.01 -2.33 -9.41
N LEU A 25 7.38 -1.98 -10.64
CA LEU A 25 6.51 -1.27 -11.59
C LEU A 25 5.91 -2.18 -12.66
N HIS A 26 6.11 -3.49 -12.54
CA HIS A 26 5.49 -4.46 -13.45
C HIS A 26 3.97 -4.47 -13.24
N ASN A 27 3.22 -4.28 -14.32
CA ASN A 27 1.76 -4.34 -14.29
C ASN A 27 1.33 -5.78 -14.03
N ALA A 28 0.62 -6.00 -12.92
CA ALA A 28 0.12 -7.30 -12.53
C ALA A 28 -1.16 -7.15 -11.69
N PRO A 29 -2.06 -8.14 -11.72
CA PRO A 29 -3.18 -8.18 -10.79
C PRO A 29 -2.69 -8.34 -9.35
N TYR A 30 -3.51 -7.91 -8.39
CA TYR A 30 -3.16 -7.92 -6.96
C TYR A 30 -2.57 -9.24 -6.47
N ALA A 31 -3.23 -10.36 -6.79
CA ALA A 31 -2.79 -11.69 -6.36
C ALA A 31 -1.39 -12.06 -6.89
N ALA A 32 -1.10 -11.70 -8.15
CA ALA A 32 0.22 -11.93 -8.74
C ALA A 32 1.29 -11.01 -8.13
N ALA A 33 0.95 -9.75 -7.84
CA ALA A 33 1.84 -8.83 -7.14
C ALA A 33 2.14 -9.30 -5.70
N SER A 34 1.12 -9.76 -4.98
CA SER A 34 1.26 -10.36 -3.64
C SER A 34 2.16 -11.60 -3.66
N GLY A 35 1.91 -12.53 -4.58
CA GLY A 35 2.76 -13.71 -4.77
C GLY A 35 4.21 -13.36 -5.15
N ALA A 36 4.42 -12.32 -5.97
CA ALA A 36 5.75 -11.84 -6.30
C ALA A 36 6.50 -11.27 -5.09
N CYS A 37 5.83 -10.54 -4.20
CA CYS A 37 6.42 -10.11 -2.94
C CYS A 37 6.71 -11.29 -1.99
N GLY A 38 5.80 -12.28 -1.92
CA GLY A 38 5.99 -13.51 -1.16
C GLY A 38 7.25 -14.27 -1.56
N ARG A 39 7.50 -14.44 -2.87
CA ARG A 39 8.73 -15.06 -3.40
C ARG A 39 10.02 -14.33 -3.01
N ARG A 40 9.93 -13.05 -2.62
CA ARG A 40 11.06 -12.25 -2.12
C ARG A 40 11.18 -12.30 -0.59
N ARG A 41 10.54 -13.29 0.06
CA ARG A 41 10.48 -13.46 1.52
C ARG A 41 9.89 -12.23 2.21
N GLY A 42 8.78 -11.77 1.66
CA GLY A 42 8.11 -10.53 2.04
C GLY A 42 6.61 -10.61 1.77
N GLY A 43 6.00 -9.44 1.63
CA GLY A 43 4.58 -9.28 1.33
C GLY A 43 4.33 -7.92 0.71
N LEU A 44 3.10 -7.65 0.26
CA LEU A 44 2.76 -6.29 -0.16
C LEU A 44 2.94 -5.34 1.04
N ALA A 45 3.49 -4.17 0.78
CA ALA A 45 3.79 -3.19 1.82
C ALA A 45 2.52 -2.74 2.55
N TRP A 46 2.59 -2.58 3.88
CA TRP A 46 1.57 -1.90 4.66
C TRP A 46 2.00 -0.48 5.05
N VAL A 47 1.06 0.37 5.43
CA VAL A 47 1.33 1.74 5.90
C VAL A 47 0.55 1.99 7.19
N SER A 48 1.22 1.80 8.31
CA SER A 48 0.62 1.92 9.65
C SER A 48 0.64 3.33 10.20
N GLY A 49 1.58 4.15 9.73
CA GLY A 49 1.72 5.54 10.16
C GLY A 49 2.48 6.37 9.14
N GLU A 50 2.83 7.57 9.58
CA GLU A 50 3.56 8.53 8.77
C GLU A 50 4.98 8.08 8.36
N PRO A 51 5.77 7.37 9.20
CA PRO A 51 7.09 6.90 8.81
C PRO A 51 7.06 5.97 7.59
N GLU A 52 6.17 4.97 7.57
CA GLU A 52 6.02 4.06 6.43
C GLU A 52 5.56 4.81 5.17
N LEU A 53 4.62 5.75 5.33
CA LEU A 53 4.10 6.54 4.23
C LEU A 53 5.19 7.41 3.59
N ARG A 54 5.94 8.16 4.39
CA ARG A 54 7.04 9.03 3.90
C ARG A 54 8.11 8.22 3.20
N LEU A 55 8.48 7.07 3.77
CA LEU A 55 9.46 6.17 3.15
C LEU A 55 8.95 5.63 1.81
N LEU A 56 7.69 5.19 1.75
CA LEU A 56 7.08 4.69 0.53
C LEU A 56 7.00 5.78 -0.56
N LEU A 57 6.55 6.99 -0.22
CA LEU A 57 6.49 8.10 -1.18
C LEU A 57 7.89 8.50 -1.69
N GLY A 58 8.88 8.60 -0.79
CA GLY A 58 10.27 8.88 -1.18
C GLY A 58 10.85 7.79 -2.07
N LEU A 59 10.56 6.53 -1.78
CA LEU A 59 10.96 5.40 -2.61
C LEU A 59 10.37 5.47 -4.03
N LEU A 60 9.11 5.88 -4.15
CA LEU A 60 8.44 6.01 -5.45
C LEU A 60 8.96 7.21 -6.25
N ALA A 61 9.32 8.30 -5.58
CA ALA A 61 9.98 9.44 -6.21
C ALA A 61 11.36 9.05 -6.78
N GLU A 62 12.17 8.32 -6.02
CA GLU A 62 13.48 7.83 -6.49
C GLU A 62 13.38 6.82 -7.62
N ALA A 63 12.35 5.96 -7.58
CA ALA A 63 12.07 5.03 -8.65
C ALA A 63 11.50 5.72 -9.91
N ALA A 64 11.41 7.06 -9.91
CA ALA A 64 10.89 7.89 -11.00
C ALA A 64 9.55 7.36 -11.53
N VAL A 65 8.66 6.96 -10.62
CA VAL A 65 7.37 6.39 -11.01
C VAL A 65 6.57 7.45 -11.76
N PRO A 66 6.10 7.15 -12.99
CA PRO A 66 5.31 8.11 -13.75
C PRO A 66 4.01 8.42 -13.03
N THR A 67 3.56 9.67 -13.07
CA THR A 67 2.26 10.09 -12.53
C THR A 67 1.30 10.45 -13.67
N PRO A 68 0.02 10.05 -13.60
CA PRO A 68 -0.60 9.29 -12.52
C PRO A 68 -0.21 7.79 -12.50
N ALA A 69 -0.16 7.19 -11.32
CA ALA A 69 0.11 5.76 -11.15
C ALA A 69 -0.69 5.15 -9.99
N LEU A 70 -0.96 3.85 -10.09
CA LEU A 70 -1.54 3.04 -9.03
C LEU A 70 -0.57 1.91 -8.66
N LEU A 71 -0.19 1.83 -7.39
CA LEU A 71 0.71 0.79 -6.90
C LEU A 71 0.03 -0.06 -5.84
N TRP A 72 0.05 -1.38 -6.05
CA TRP A 72 -0.48 -2.31 -5.07
C TRP A 72 0.30 -2.23 -3.74
N VAL A 73 -0.47 -2.16 -2.67
CA VAL A 73 -0.05 -2.30 -1.27
C VAL A 73 -0.89 -3.39 -0.62
N GLY A 74 -0.58 -3.82 0.60
CA GLY A 74 -1.28 -4.91 1.29
C GLY A 74 -2.67 -4.53 1.77
N LEU A 75 -3.31 -3.49 1.23
CA LEU A 75 -4.60 -3.01 1.71
C LEU A 75 -5.73 -3.80 1.04
N LYS A 76 -6.52 -4.51 1.84
CA LYS A 76 -7.58 -5.39 1.34
C LYS A 76 -8.77 -5.42 2.28
N ARG A 77 -9.96 -5.53 1.71
CA ARG A 77 -11.20 -5.82 2.39
C ARG A 77 -11.66 -7.19 1.95
N ASN A 78 -11.75 -8.14 2.88
CA ASN A 78 -12.20 -9.49 2.57
C ASN A 78 -13.72 -9.53 2.35
N ALA A 79 -14.21 -10.59 1.71
CA ALA A 79 -15.64 -10.89 1.78
C ALA A 79 -16.04 -11.04 3.26
N SER A 80 -17.24 -10.60 3.61
CA SER A 80 -17.77 -10.39 4.98
C SER A 80 -17.27 -9.14 5.73
N ALA A 81 -16.21 -8.47 5.28
CA ALA A 81 -15.82 -7.17 5.83
C ALA A 81 -16.61 -6.04 5.15
N CYS A 82 -17.45 -5.35 5.94
CA CYS A 82 -18.30 -4.27 5.47
C CYS A 82 -17.52 -2.98 5.22
N THR A 83 -17.96 -2.17 4.25
CA THR A 83 -17.49 -0.78 4.15
C THR A 83 -18.04 0.02 5.34
N HIS A 84 -17.14 0.63 6.12
CA HIS A 84 -17.50 1.51 7.22
C HIS A 84 -16.97 2.92 6.96
N GLY A 85 -17.83 3.83 6.46
CA GLY A 85 -17.48 5.20 6.09
C GLY A 85 -16.72 5.98 7.17
N GLU A 86 -17.06 5.74 8.43
CA GLU A 86 -16.49 6.43 9.58
C GLU A 86 -15.06 5.95 9.94
N LEU A 87 -14.67 4.76 9.49
CA LEU A 87 -13.34 4.23 9.77
C LEU A 87 -12.31 4.74 8.75
N PRO A 88 -11.07 5.07 9.16
CA PRO A 88 -10.06 5.61 8.24
C PRO A 88 -9.85 4.79 6.97
N LEU A 89 -9.78 3.46 7.11
CA LEU A 89 -9.58 2.54 5.99
C LEU A 89 -10.88 1.96 5.41
N ARG A 90 -12.04 2.48 5.81
CA ARG A 90 -13.33 2.09 5.20
C ARG A 90 -13.62 0.58 5.24
N GLY A 91 -13.15 -0.11 6.27
CA GLY A 91 -13.28 -1.57 6.43
C GLY A 91 -12.22 -2.40 5.71
N PHE A 92 -11.25 -1.76 5.04
CA PHE A 92 -10.03 -2.42 4.58
C PHE A 92 -9.06 -2.60 5.76
N SER A 93 -8.26 -3.65 5.69
CA SER A 93 -7.16 -3.94 6.62
C SER A 93 -5.89 -4.28 5.85
N TRP A 94 -4.76 -4.20 6.53
CA TRP A 94 -3.48 -4.59 5.96
C TRP A 94 -3.30 -6.11 6.03
N GLU A 95 -2.87 -6.72 4.93
CA GLU A 95 -2.43 -8.11 4.90
C GLU A 95 -1.12 -8.26 5.70
N GLY A 96 -1.00 -9.35 6.45
CA GLY A 96 0.21 -9.68 7.20
C GLY A 96 1.41 -9.93 6.29
N VAL A 97 2.62 -9.65 6.79
CA VAL A 97 3.87 -9.88 6.05
C VAL A 97 4.77 -10.84 6.82
N GLY A 98 5.10 -11.99 6.23
CA GLY A 98 6.12 -12.91 6.77
C GLY A 98 5.88 -13.33 8.22
N GLY A 99 4.63 -13.58 8.61
CA GLY A 99 4.25 -13.97 9.98
C GLY A 99 4.08 -12.80 10.96
N ARG A 100 4.34 -11.55 10.54
CA ARG A 100 3.98 -10.35 11.32
C ARG A 100 2.52 -9.98 11.09
N THR A 101 1.80 -9.79 12.18
CA THR A 101 0.43 -9.29 12.18
C THR A 101 0.42 -7.80 11.85
N ALA A 102 -0.52 -7.41 11.00
CA ALA A 102 -0.77 -6.01 10.70
C ALA A 102 -1.27 -5.25 11.92
N PRO A 103 -0.91 -3.96 12.04
CA PRO A 103 -1.53 -3.12 13.04
C PRO A 103 -3.05 -3.04 12.76
N PRO A 104 -3.88 -3.20 13.80
CA PRO A 104 -5.34 -3.25 13.65
C PRO A 104 -5.94 -1.88 13.34
N GLU A 105 -5.27 -0.80 13.73
CA GLU A 105 -5.75 0.57 13.63
C GLU A 105 -4.71 1.45 12.94
N VAL A 106 -5.19 2.50 12.26
CA VAL A 106 -4.34 3.52 11.66
C VAL A 106 -4.83 4.92 12.02
N PRO A 107 -3.94 5.92 12.09
CA PRO A 107 -4.35 7.31 12.31
C PRO A 107 -5.34 7.80 11.26
N ALA A 108 -6.28 8.67 11.66
CA ALA A 108 -7.28 9.26 10.75
C ALA A 108 -6.65 9.99 9.56
N ALA A 109 -5.45 10.55 9.73
CA ALA A 109 -4.67 11.20 8.68
C ALA A 109 -4.32 10.28 7.49
N LEU A 110 -4.32 8.96 7.70
CA LEU A 110 -4.14 7.95 6.65
C LEU A 110 -5.45 7.59 5.94
N GLY A 111 -6.62 8.05 6.39
CA GLY A 111 -7.91 7.78 5.76
C GLY A 111 -8.19 8.58 4.49
N ARG A 112 -7.17 8.79 3.64
CA ARG A 112 -7.28 9.57 2.39
C ARG A 112 -7.61 8.63 1.23
N TRP A 113 -8.83 8.72 0.72
CA TRP A 113 -9.28 7.98 -0.45
C TRP A 113 -9.47 8.92 -1.63
N GLU A 114 -8.97 8.54 -2.81
CA GLU A 114 -9.15 9.31 -4.05
C GLU A 114 -10.64 9.42 -4.40
N LYS A 115 -11.37 8.32 -4.16
CA LYS A 115 -12.82 8.20 -4.25
C LYS A 115 -13.29 7.24 -3.17
N GLU A 116 -14.45 7.53 -2.58
CA GLU A 116 -15.05 6.66 -1.58
C GLU A 116 -15.22 5.22 -2.13
N PRO A 117 -14.76 4.18 -1.41
CA PRO A 117 -14.90 2.79 -1.84
C PRO A 117 -16.34 2.36 -2.04
N LEU A 118 -16.55 1.34 -2.86
CA LEU A 118 -17.86 0.76 -3.04
C LEU A 118 -18.40 0.24 -1.70
N ARG A 119 -19.57 0.73 -1.28
CA ARG A 119 -20.28 0.22 -0.10
C ARG A 119 -20.71 -1.23 -0.37
N SER A 120 -20.06 -2.17 0.30
CA SER A 120 -20.31 -3.61 0.15
C SER A 120 -19.86 -4.37 1.39
N CYS A 121 -20.31 -5.61 1.53
CA CYS A 121 -19.84 -6.59 2.51
C CYS A 121 -19.68 -7.99 1.92
N LEU A 122 -19.97 -8.14 0.61
CA LEU A 122 -20.11 -9.46 -0.02
C LEU A 122 -18.89 -9.82 -0.88
N VAL A 123 -18.19 -8.81 -1.41
CA VAL A 123 -17.08 -9.03 -2.34
C VAL A 123 -15.78 -8.53 -1.74
N ALA A 124 -14.73 -9.34 -1.91
CA ALA A 124 -13.40 -8.91 -1.56
C ALA A 124 -12.91 -7.82 -2.52
N ARG A 125 -12.22 -6.83 -2.00
CA ARG A 125 -11.69 -5.68 -2.74
C ARG A 125 -10.27 -5.38 -2.26
N CYS A 126 -9.42 -4.99 -3.19
CA CYS A 126 -8.03 -4.66 -2.91
C CYS A 126 -7.81 -3.18 -3.23
N ALA A 127 -6.90 -2.52 -2.54
CA ALA A 127 -6.61 -1.11 -2.77
C ALA A 127 -5.12 -0.89 -3.03
N GLY A 128 -4.83 0.12 -3.85
CA GLY A 128 -3.49 0.59 -4.12
C GLY A 128 -3.27 2.02 -3.64
N LEU A 129 -2.00 2.41 -3.54
CA LEU A 129 -1.60 3.80 -3.41
C LEU A 129 -1.66 4.44 -4.79
N HIS A 130 -2.59 5.38 -4.97
CA HIS A 130 -2.67 6.22 -6.15
C HIS A 130 -1.79 7.45 -5.95
N LEU A 131 -0.98 7.76 -6.98
CA LEU A 131 -0.23 9.00 -7.10
C LEU A 131 -0.87 9.82 -8.23
N ALA A 132 -1.35 11.01 -7.91
CA ALA A 132 -1.91 11.93 -8.90
C ALA A 132 -0.81 12.81 -9.52
N ALA A 133 -1.03 13.23 -10.77
CA ALA A 133 -0.21 14.27 -11.39
C ALA A 133 -0.61 15.64 -10.80
N THR A 134 0.36 16.40 -10.31
CA THR A 134 0.16 17.76 -9.78
C THR A 134 0.91 18.79 -10.62
N PRO A 135 0.25 19.88 -11.06
CA PRO A 135 0.92 20.98 -11.76
C PRO A 135 1.89 21.77 -10.87
N GLU A 136 1.62 21.86 -9.56
CA GLU A 136 2.46 22.60 -8.60
C GLU A 136 2.60 21.81 -7.29
N GLY A 137 3.83 21.39 -6.96
CA GLY A 137 4.25 21.03 -5.60
C GLY A 137 3.74 19.71 -5.00
N GLY A 138 4.60 18.68 -5.04
CA GLY A 138 4.50 17.46 -4.23
C GLY A 138 3.51 16.39 -4.74
N PRO A 139 3.77 15.08 -4.53
CA PRO A 139 2.86 14.03 -4.97
C PRO A 139 1.58 14.04 -4.13
N ARG A 140 0.44 14.38 -4.75
CA ARG A 140 -0.87 14.10 -4.16
C ARG A 140 -1.11 12.60 -4.20
N TRP A 141 -1.51 12.05 -3.07
CA TRP A 141 -1.73 10.61 -2.92
C TRP A 141 -3.07 10.32 -2.25
N GLY A 142 -3.61 9.14 -2.54
CA GLY A 142 -4.80 8.59 -1.90
C GLY A 142 -4.90 7.09 -2.14
N TRP A 143 -5.71 6.41 -1.34
CA TRP A 143 -6.08 5.02 -1.58
C TRP A 143 -7.10 4.95 -2.72
N LYS A 144 -6.97 3.92 -3.55
CA LYS A 144 -7.90 3.63 -4.64
C LYS A 144 -8.21 2.14 -4.69
N GLU A 145 -9.51 1.82 -4.64
CA GLU A 145 -10.08 0.48 -4.85
C GLU A 145 -10.04 0.07 -6.33
#